data_AF-B0MQ47-F1
#
_entry.id   AF-B0MQ47-F1
#
_cell.length_a   1.000
_cell.length_b   1.000
_cell.length_c   1.000
_cell.angle_alpha   90.00
_cell.angle_beta   90.00
_cell.angle_gamma   90.00
#
_symmetry.space_group_name_H-M   'P 1'
#
loop_
_entity.id
_entity.type
_entity.pdbx_description
1 polymer ?
#
loop_
_entity_poly.entity_id
_entity_poly.type
_entity_poly.pdbx_seq_one_letter_code
_entity_poly.pdbx_strand_id
1 'polypeptide(L)'
;MNRSQLDKYITDYYGVRAERLFKKNPGFQAYRHNDTKKWFAMIMDLPESRLGLDGQKITDVVNLKCDPILIGSLRLEQGFYPAYHMNKENWITVALDERVPDEQLRMLVDMSYELTRKKFRRKNK
;
A
#
# COMPACT_ATOMS: atom_id res chain seq x y z
N MET A 1 -3.63 12.33 2.50
CA MET A 1 -4.77 11.43 2.82
C MET A 1 -4.45 10.63 4.07
N ASN A 2 -5.41 10.47 4.99
CA ASN A 2 -5.30 9.61 6.17
C ASN A 2 -5.91 8.20 5.94
N ARG A 3 -5.75 7.30 6.92
CA ARG A 3 -6.28 5.92 6.90
C ARG A 3 -7.75 5.83 6.48
N SER A 4 -8.64 6.57 7.13
CA SER A 4 -10.09 6.47 6.90
C SER A 4 -10.46 6.93 5.49
N GLN A 5 -9.80 7.98 5.00
CA GLN A 5 -10.00 8.46 3.63
C GLN A 5 -9.50 7.44 2.60
N LEU A 6 -8.36 6.79 2.83
CA LEU A 6 -7.83 5.77 1.92
C LEU A 6 -8.72 4.50 1.91
N ASP A 7 -9.18 4.04 3.08
CA ASP A 7 -10.11 2.91 3.18
C ASP A 7 -11.41 3.18 2.41
N LYS A 8 -11.97 4.38 2.59
CA LYS A 8 -13.15 4.83 1.85
C LYS A 8 -12.89 4.89 0.35
N TYR A 9 -11.78 5.49 -0.09
CA TYR A 9 -11.41 5.55 -1.50
C TYR A 9 -11.31 4.15 -2.12
N ILE A 10 -10.62 3.21 -1.47
CA ILE A 10 -10.46 1.86 -2.00
C ILE A 10 -11.81 1.14 -2.11
N THR A 11 -12.66 1.32 -1.10
CA THR A 11 -14.00 0.73 -1.06
C THR A 11 -14.89 1.29 -2.18
N ASP A 12 -14.93 2.61 -2.33
CA ASP A 12 -15.82 3.29 -3.28
C ASP A 12 -15.35 3.08 -4.73
N TYR A 13 -14.04 3.12 -5.00
CA TYR A 13 -13.50 3.09 -6.36
C TYR A 13 -13.27 1.67 -6.89
N TYR A 14 -12.73 0.75 -6.08
CA TYR A 14 -12.45 -0.63 -6.53
C TYR A 14 -13.48 -1.66 -6.05
N GLY A 15 -14.45 -1.28 -5.20
CA GLY A 15 -15.42 -2.21 -4.63
C GLY A 15 -14.77 -3.29 -3.74
N VAL A 16 -13.62 -2.98 -3.13
CA VAL A 16 -12.86 -3.89 -2.26
C VAL A 16 -12.95 -3.41 -0.82
N ARG A 17 -13.37 -4.28 0.09
CA ARG A 17 -13.38 -4.01 1.53
C ARG A 17 -12.12 -4.53 2.20
N ALA A 18 -11.69 -3.85 3.25
CA ALA A 18 -10.59 -4.28 4.10
C ALA A 18 -10.88 -5.63 4.77
N GLU A 19 -9.85 -6.50 4.83
CA GLU A 19 -9.85 -7.74 5.60
C GLU A 19 -8.84 -7.67 6.76
N ARG A 20 -9.27 -8.03 7.97
CA ARG A 20 -8.42 -8.07 9.17
C ARG A 20 -7.85 -9.47 9.36
N LEU A 21 -6.81 -9.80 8.59
CA LEU A 21 -6.25 -11.16 8.53
C LEU A 21 -5.35 -11.50 9.73
N PHE A 22 -4.89 -10.51 10.49
CA PHE A 22 -3.87 -10.68 11.53
C PHE A 22 -4.45 -10.52 12.94
N LYS A 23 -4.72 -11.64 13.63
CA LYS A 23 -5.28 -11.62 15.00
C LYS A 23 -4.44 -10.82 16.01
N LYS A 24 -3.11 -10.83 15.87
CA LYS A 24 -2.18 -10.09 16.75
C LYS A 24 -2.07 -8.59 16.41
N ASN A 25 -2.54 -8.20 15.23
CA ASN A 25 -2.46 -6.83 14.71
C ASN A 25 -3.84 -6.43 14.16
N PRO A 26 -4.85 -6.24 15.03
CA PRO A 26 -6.21 -5.97 14.59
C PRO A 26 -6.35 -4.65 13.82
N GLY A 27 -5.39 -3.74 13.94
CA GLY A 27 -5.28 -2.51 13.17
C GLY A 27 -4.88 -2.72 11.71
N PHE A 28 -4.37 -3.89 11.33
CA PHE A 28 -3.91 -4.13 9.96
C PHE A 28 -5.10 -4.44 9.04
N GLN A 29 -5.13 -3.77 7.89
CA GLN A 29 -6.18 -3.91 6.87
C GLN A 29 -5.53 -4.38 5.58
N ALA A 30 -5.83 -5.61 5.16
CA ALA A 30 -5.39 -6.14 3.88
C ALA A 30 -6.47 -5.92 2.82
N TYR A 31 -6.08 -5.37 1.66
CA TYR A 31 -6.95 -5.18 0.51
C TYR A 31 -6.49 -6.11 -0.61
N ARG A 32 -7.44 -6.93 -1.09
CA ARG A 32 -7.15 -8.02 -2.02
C ARG A 32 -8.14 -8.01 -3.18
N HIS A 33 -7.67 -8.39 -4.35
CA HIS A 33 -8.54 -8.62 -5.50
C HIS A 33 -9.64 -9.63 -5.15
N ASN A 34 -10.90 -9.31 -5.47
CA ASN A 34 -12.04 -10.12 -5.09
C ASN A 34 -11.95 -11.55 -5.66
N ASP A 35 -11.39 -11.70 -6.85
CA ASP A 35 -11.32 -12.93 -7.64
C ASP A 35 -10.09 -13.82 -7.33
N THR A 36 -8.92 -13.22 -7.14
CA THR A 36 -7.64 -13.92 -6.97
C THR A 36 -7.12 -13.91 -5.55
N LYS A 37 -7.69 -13.07 -4.68
CA LYS A 37 -7.21 -12.81 -3.31
C LYS A 37 -5.75 -12.36 -3.25
N LYS A 38 -5.18 -11.88 -4.37
CA LYS A 38 -3.86 -11.24 -4.39
C LYS A 38 -3.93 -9.87 -3.74
N TRP A 39 -2.92 -9.55 -2.95
CA TRP A 39 -2.87 -8.30 -2.19
C TRP A 39 -2.42 -7.17 -3.11
N PHE A 40 -3.03 -6.00 -2.97
CA PHE A 40 -2.59 -4.78 -3.66
C PHE A 40 -2.41 -3.60 -2.70
N ALA A 41 -3.03 -3.62 -1.52
CA ALA A 41 -2.71 -2.65 -0.48
C ALA A 41 -2.75 -3.32 0.89
N MET A 42 -1.93 -2.83 1.81
CA MET A 42 -2.04 -3.19 3.22
C MET A 42 -1.80 -1.97 4.09
N ILE A 43 -2.85 -1.50 4.77
CA ILE A 43 -2.74 -0.42 5.76
C ILE A 43 -2.30 -1.03 7.10
N MET A 44 -1.37 -0.38 7.77
CA MET A 44 -0.80 -0.79 9.06
C MET A 44 -0.59 0.41 9.97
N ASP A 45 -0.68 0.18 11.26
CA ASP A 45 -0.24 1.07 12.33
C ASP A 45 1.09 0.55 12.91
N LEU A 46 2.15 1.34 12.81
CA LEU A 46 3.46 0.93 13.30
C LEU A 46 4.27 2.12 13.86
N PRO A 47 5.20 1.89 14.81
CA PRO A 47 6.02 2.97 15.33
C PRO A 47 7.00 3.47 14.27
N GLU A 48 7.21 4.78 14.21
CA GLU A 48 8.10 5.46 13.26
C GLU A 48 9.52 4.85 13.18
N SER A 49 10.03 4.29 14.27
CA SER A 49 11.29 3.53 14.31
C SER A 49 11.36 2.34 13.34
N ARG A 50 10.22 1.74 12.97
CA ARG A 50 10.17 0.68 11.93
C ARG A 50 10.34 1.22 10.52
N LEU A 51 10.21 2.53 10.32
CA LEU A 51 10.48 3.24 9.07
C LEU A 51 11.90 3.80 8.99
N GLY A 52 12.70 3.64 10.06
CA GLY A 52 14.05 4.21 10.15
C GLY A 52 14.07 5.67 10.63
N LEU A 53 13.02 6.10 11.32
CA LEU A 53 12.94 7.42 11.97
C LEU A 53 13.21 7.29 13.48
N ASP A 54 13.65 8.36 14.13
CA ASP A 54 13.99 8.32 15.56
C ASP A 54 12.78 8.36 16.51
N GLY A 55 11.56 8.41 15.97
CA GLY A 55 10.32 8.50 16.73
C GLY A 55 9.76 7.14 17.21
N GLN A 56 9.05 7.16 18.33
CA GLN A 56 8.20 6.04 18.78
C GLN A 56 6.71 6.25 18.50
N LYS A 57 6.35 7.41 17.95
CA LYS A 57 4.97 7.71 17.58
C LYS A 57 4.45 6.63 16.63
N ILE A 58 3.24 6.15 16.91
CA ILE A 58 2.55 5.24 16.00
C ILE A 58 2.03 6.06 14.81
N THR A 59 2.36 5.61 13.60
CA THR A 59 1.91 6.23 12.36
C THR A 59 1.20 5.20 11.50
N ASP A 60 0.18 5.66 10.78
CA ASP A 60 -0.50 4.86 9.79
C ASP A 60 0.27 4.89 8.47
N VAL A 61 0.46 3.72 7.87
CA VAL A 61 1.14 3.56 6.59
C VAL A 61 0.37 2.62 5.69
N VAL A 62 0.66 2.66 4.39
CA VAL A 62 0.20 1.67 3.43
C VAL A 62 1.37 1.06 2.66
N ASN A 63 1.39 -0.26 2.58
CA ASN A 63 2.22 -0.98 1.61
C ASN A 63 1.50 -1.08 0.27
N LEU A 64 2.19 -0.72 -0.81
CA LEU A 64 1.69 -0.80 -2.18
C LEU A 64 2.69 -1.57 -3.06
N LYS A 65 2.21 -2.41 -3.96
CA LYS A 65 3.02 -3.01 -5.02
C LYS A 65 3.47 -1.88 -5.93
N CYS A 66 4.76 -1.82 -6.25
CA CYS A 66 5.33 -0.76 -7.05
C CYS A 66 6.26 -1.36 -8.12
N ASP A 67 6.39 -0.67 -9.25
CA ASP A 67 7.36 -1.02 -10.27
C ASP A 67 8.78 -0.76 -9.73
N PRO A 68 9.70 -1.73 -9.82
CA PRO A 68 11.08 -1.55 -9.36
C PRO A 68 11.77 -0.30 -9.90
N ILE A 69 11.42 0.15 -11.11
CA ILE A 69 11.99 1.36 -11.74
C ILE A 69 11.62 2.63 -10.96
N LEU A 70 10.44 2.68 -10.35
CA LEU A 70 9.97 3.87 -9.62
C LEU A 70 10.43 3.91 -8.16
N ILE A 71 10.70 2.75 -7.55
CA ILE A 71 11.01 2.66 -6.11
C ILE A 71 12.20 3.52 -5.72
N GLY A 72 13.24 3.58 -6.57
CA GLY A 72 14.43 4.39 -6.32
C GLY A 72 14.09 5.88 -6.16
N SER A 73 13.39 6.45 -7.15
CA SER A 73 13.00 7.86 -7.17
C SER A 73 12.02 8.20 -6.04
N LEU A 74 10.99 7.39 -5.84
CA LEU A 74 9.99 7.64 -4.79
C LEU A 74 10.62 7.69 -3.40
N ARG A 75 11.63 6.84 -3.12
CA ARG A 75 12.32 6.82 -1.83
C ARG A 75 13.21 8.04 -1.55
N LEU A 76 13.42 8.91 -2.55
CA LEU A 76 14.08 10.21 -2.35
C LEU A 76 13.09 11.29 -1.89
N GLU A 77 11.79 11.05 -2.03
CA GLU A 77 10.73 11.96 -1.63
C GLU A 77 10.30 11.71 -0.17
N GLN A 78 9.75 12.75 0.48
CA GLN A 78 9.22 12.61 1.84
C GLN A 78 7.95 11.77 1.86
N GLY A 79 7.77 10.98 2.93
CA GLY A 79 6.59 10.12 3.10
C GLY A 79 6.70 8.74 2.45
N PHE A 80 7.81 8.44 1.76
CA PHE A 80 8.08 7.15 1.14
C PHE A 80 9.23 6.42 1.84
N TYR A 81 9.02 5.13 2.11
CA TYR A 81 9.95 4.32 2.89
C TYR A 81 10.13 2.93 2.27
N PRO A 82 11.23 2.21 2.60
CA PRO A 82 11.36 0.80 2.25
C PRO A 82 10.13 0.00 2.70
N ALA A 83 9.74 -1.00 1.91
CA ALA A 83 8.61 -1.86 2.26
C ALA A 83 8.76 -2.51 3.64
N TYR A 84 7.75 -2.37 4.49
CA TYR A 84 7.69 -3.05 5.78
C TYR A 84 7.04 -4.44 5.62
N HIS A 85 7.65 -5.50 6.14
CA HIS A 85 7.23 -6.91 5.97
C HIS A 85 7.09 -7.47 4.53
N MET A 86 7.25 -6.64 3.49
CA MET A 86 7.13 -7.03 2.08
C MET A 86 8.48 -6.97 1.36
N ASN A 87 8.54 -7.55 0.15
CA ASN A 87 9.75 -7.49 -0.68
C ASN A 87 10.01 -6.03 -1.12
N LYS A 88 11.13 -5.46 -0.64
CA LYS A 88 11.54 -4.06 -0.86
C LYS A 88 11.87 -3.72 -2.32
N GLU A 89 12.06 -4.71 -3.19
CA GLU A 89 12.31 -4.51 -4.63
C GLU A 89 11.03 -4.29 -5.42
N ASN A 90 9.87 -4.65 -4.87
CA ASN A 90 8.61 -4.62 -5.61
C ASN A 90 7.44 -4.04 -4.82
N TRP A 91 7.71 -3.56 -3.61
CA TRP A 91 6.74 -2.94 -2.73
C TRP A 91 7.37 -1.69 -2.13
N ILE A 92 6.52 -0.75 -1.75
CA ILE A 92 6.91 0.48 -1.07
C ILE A 92 5.95 0.76 0.08
N THR A 93 6.47 1.35 1.15
CA THR A 93 5.64 1.85 2.27
C THR A 93 5.43 3.34 2.07
N VAL A 94 4.19 3.81 2.18
CA VAL A 94 3.82 5.22 2.10
C VAL A 94 3.17 5.64 3.41
N ALA A 95 3.60 6.76 4.00
CA ALA A 95 2.97 7.32 5.21
C ALA A 95 1.61 7.96 4.88
N LEU A 96 0.64 7.78 5.79
CA LEU A 96 -0.70 8.34 5.70
C LEU A 96 -0.85 9.54 6.64
N ASP A 97 0.14 10.43 6.61
CA ASP A 97 0.28 11.63 7.46
C ASP A 97 0.17 12.94 6.66
N GLU A 98 -0.46 12.87 5.48
CA GLU A 98 -0.74 14.01 4.59
C GLU A 98 0.49 14.66 3.91
N ARG A 99 1.70 14.10 4.09
CA ARG A 99 2.90 14.57 3.38
C ARG A 99 2.92 14.22 1.89
N VAL A 100 2.29 13.10 1.53
CA VAL A 100 2.15 12.67 0.13
C VAL A 100 0.85 13.24 -0.44
N PRO A 101 0.90 13.98 -1.58
CA PRO A 101 -0.29 14.47 -2.26
C PRO A 101 -1.29 13.34 -2.54
N ASP A 102 -2.58 13.62 -2.30
CA ASP A 102 -3.66 12.63 -2.46
C ASP A 102 -3.69 12.02 -3.86
N GLU A 103 -3.43 12.81 -4.89
CA GLU A 103 -3.40 12.35 -6.29
C GLU A 103 -2.27 11.34 -6.53
N GLN A 104 -1.07 11.61 -5.99
CA GLN A 104 0.08 10.70 -6.11
C GLN A 104 -0.20 9.39 -5.37
N LEU A 105 -0.80 9.45 -4.18
CA LEU A 105 -1.18 8.24 -3.45
C LEU A 105 -2.23 7.42 -4.21
N ARG A 106 -3.27 8.05 -4.77
CA ARG A 106 -4.29 7.36 -5.59
C ARG A 106 -3.66 6.70 -6.82
N MET A 107 -2.78 7.40 -7.52
CA MET A 107 -2.03 6.85 -8.67
C MET A 107 -1.22 5.60 -8.27
N LEU A 108 -0.55 5.62 -7.12
CA LEU A 108 0.21 4.46 -6.64
C LEU A 108 -0.70 3.29 -6.25
N VAL A 109 -1.89 3.56 -5.70
CA VAL A 109 -2.89 2.53 -5.42
C VAL A 109 -3.40 1.90 -6.73
N ASP A 110 -3.70 2.72 -7.75
CA ASP A 110 -4.09 2.27 -9.08
C ASP A 110 -3.00 1.36 -9.69
N MET A 111 -1.75 1.84 -9.70
CA MET A 111 -0.62 1.05 -10.17
C MET A 111 -0.49 -0.28 -9.44
N SER A 112 -0.60 -0.27 -8.12
CA SER A 112 -0.51 -1.48 -7.31
C SER A 112 -1.63 -2.48 -7.64
N TYR A 113 -2.86 -1.98 -7.79
CA TYR A 113 -4.02 -2.76 -8.20
C TYR A 113 -3.80 -3.38 -9.59
N GLU A 114 -3.32 -2.59 -10.55
CA GLU A 114 -2.98 -3.02 -11.91
C GLU A 114 -1.89 -4.10 -11.95
N LEU A 115 -0.80 -3.91 -11.22
CA LEU A 115 0.34 -4.84 -11.18
C LEU A 115 -0.03 -6.22 -10.61
N THR A 116 -1.07 -6.26 -9.78
CA THR A 116 -1.46 -7.46 -9.02
C THR A 116 -2.73 -8.12 -9.56
N ARG A 117 -3.45 -7.49 -10.50
CA ARG A 117 -4.67 -8.06 -11.10
C ARG A 117 -4.40 -9.37 -11.81
N LYS A 118 -5.47 -10.14 -12.05
CA LYS A 118 -5.42 -11.34 -12.87
C LYS A 118 -5.00 -10.99 -14.30
N LYS A 119 -3.83 -11.48 -14.73
CA LYS A 119 -3.40 -11.37 -16.13
C LYS A 119 -4.14 -12.42 -16.96
N PHE A 120 -4.94 -12.00 -17.94
CA PHE A 120 -5.44 -12.92 -18.95
C PHE A 120 -4.26 -13.31 -19.85
N ARG A 121 -3.88 -14.59 -19.85
CA ARG A 121 -2.91 -15.10 -20.84
C ARG A 121 -3.57 -14.92 -22.20
N ARG A 122 -2.97 -14.09 -23.07
CA ARG A 122 -3.33 -14.11 -24.49
C ARG A 122 -3.08 -15.53 -25.00
N LYS A 123 -4.11 -16.21 -25.51
CA LYS A 123 -3.91 -17.39 -26.34
C LYS A 123 -3.14 -16.90 -27.57
N ASN A 124 -1.88 -17.29 -27.68
CA ASN A 124 -1.17 -17.16 -28.95
C ASN A 124 -1.98 -17.94 -29.98
N LYS A 125 -2.42 -17.25 -31.03
CA LYS A 125 -3.09 -17.83 -32.19
C LYS A 125 -2.01 -18.22 -33.19
#